data_AF-A0A1H0FMB4-F1
#
_entry.id   AF-A0A1H0FMB4-F1
#
_cell.length_a   1.000
_cell.length_b   1.000
_cell.length_c   1.000
_cell.angle_alpha   90.00
_cell.angle_beta   90.00
_cell.angle_gamma   90.00
#
_symmetry.space_group_name_H-M   'P 1'
#
loop_
_entity.id
_entity.type
_entity.pdbx_description
1 polymer ?
#
loop_
_entity_poly.entity_id
_entity_poly.type
_entity_poly.pdbx_seq_one_letter_code
_entity_poly.pdbx_strand_id
1 'polypeptide(L)' 'MIRAGIFAALLLMGMALVGCGTVKEKTAPCKRPANLSAYAEDPRGPCAAMRLINDPVSAFEAIGVLDQH' A
#
# COMPACT_ATOMS: atom_id res chain seq x y z
N MET A 1 -25.05 46.28 -2.36
CA MET A 1 -24.02 45.62 -1.52
C MET A 1 -24.37 44.17 -1.16
N ILE A 2 -25.59 43.90 -0.69
CA ILE A 2 -26.04 42.55 -0.28
C ILE A 2 -25.91 41.49 -1.40
N ARG A 3 -26.28 41.84 -2.64
CA ARG A 3 -26.15 40.94 -3.82
C ARG A 3 -24.71 40.50 -4.11
N ALA A 4 -23.73 41.37 -3.90
CA ALA A 4 -22.31 41.06 -4.11
C ALA A 4 -21.77 40.14 -3.00
N GLY A 5 -22.22 40.34 -1.75
CA GLY A 5 -21.84 39.48 -0.61
C GLY A 5 -22.37 38.06 -0.76
N ILE A 6 -23.60 37.88 -1.26
CA ILE A 6 -24.17 36.56 -1.52
C ILE A 6 -23.39 35.82 -2.61
N PHE A 7 -23.03 36.51 -3.70
CA PHE A 7 -22.22 35.92 -4.77
C PHE A 7 -20.83 35.48 -4.29
N ALA A 8 -20.17 36.31 -3.48
CA ALA A 8 -18.87 35.97 -2.91
C ALA A 8 -18.93 34.75 -1.99
N ALA A 9 -19.98 34.65 -1.16
CA ALA A 9 -20.18 33.50 -0.27
C ALA A 9 -20.42 32.19 -1.04
N LEU A 10 -21.20 32.23 -2.12
CA LEU A 10 -21.46 31.07 -2.97
C LEU A 10 -20.19 30.57 -3.68
N LEU A 11 -19.34 31.50 -4.15
CA LEU A 11 -18.06 31.17 -4.78
C LEU A 11 -17.10 30.49 -3.80
N LEU A 12 -16.97 31.03 -2.58
CA LEU A 12 -16.12 30.45 -1.54
C LEU A 12 -16.60 29.05 -1.14
N MET A 13 -17.92 28.86 -1.02
CA MET A 13 -18.49 27.55 -0.71
C MET A 13 -18.24 26.52 -1.83
N GLY A 14 -18.36 26.94 -3.09
CA GLY A 14 -18.06 26.09 -4.25
C GLY A 14 -16.58 25.66 -4.30
N MET A 15 -15.65 26.57 -4.00
CA MET A 15 -14.21 26.26 -3.95
C MET A 15 -13.82 25.35 -2.79
N ALA A 16 -14.53 25.43 -1.66
CA ALA A 16 -14.29 24.52 -0.53
C ALA A 16 -14.71 23.06 -0.83
N LEU A 17 -15.60 22.86 -1.81
CA LEU A 17 -16.10 21.54 -2.22
C LEU A 17 -15.24 20.86 -3.29
N VAL A 18 -14.36 21.58 -3.99
CA VAL A 18 -13.32 21.01 -4.87
C VAL A 18 -12.08 20.62 -4.07
N GLY A 19 -12.27 19.78 -3.06
CA GLY A 19 -11.19 19.00 -2.47
C GLY A 19 -10.72 17.95 -3.49
N CYS A 20 -9.40 17.75 -3.60
CA CYS A 20 -8.78 16.83 -4.55
C CYS A 20 -9.22 15.37 -4.28
N GLY A 21 -10.29 14.95 -4.93
CA GLY A 21 -10.88 13.61 -4.84
C GLY A 21 -10.24 12.61 -5.82
N THR A 22 -8.92 12.66 -6.02
CA THR A 22 -8.29 11.57 -6.78
C THR A 22 -8.27 10.34 -5.88
N VAL A 23 -9.10 9.34 -6.19
CA VAL A 23 -8.81 7.97 -5.74
C VAL A 23 -7.47 7.64 -6.38
N LYS A 24 -6.39 7.77 -5.62
CA LYS A 24 -5.11 7.21 -6.03
C LYS A 24 -5.38 5.72 -6.09
N GLU A 25 -5.50 5.20 -7.31
CA GLU A 25 -5.49 3.77 -7.63
C GLU A 25 -4.56 3.09 -6.62
N LYS A 26 -5.15 2.37 -5.66
CA LYS A 26 -4.39 1.59 -4.66
C LYS A 26 -3.91 0.30 -5.32
N THR A 27 -3.27 0.42 -6.46
CA THR A 27 -2.36 -0.61 -6.93
C THR A 27 -1.08 -0.44 -6.11
N ALA A 28 -0.57 -1.52 -5.54
CA ALA A 28 0.79 -1.48 -5.01
C ALA A 28 1.68 -0.94 -6.14
N PRO A 29 2.52 0.09 -5.90
CA PRO A 29 3.20 0.77 -6.98
C PRO A 29 4.06 -0.24 -7.75
N CYS A 30 3.77 -0.42 -9.04
CA CYS A 30 4.51 -1.34 -9.92
C CYS A 30 6.01 -0.99 -9.93
N LYS A 31 6.33 0.29 -9.73
CA LYS A 31 7.68 0.78 -9.49
C LYS A 31 7.90 0.94 -7.99
N ARG A 32 8.82 0.16 -7.47
CA ARG A 32 9.07 0.11 -6.03
C ARG A 32 9.67 1.46 -5.55
N PRO A 33 9.09 2.12 -4.53
CA PRO A 33 9.35 3.52 -4.16
C PRO A 33 10.71 3.73 -3.47
N ALA A 34 11.49 4.69 -3.97
CA ALA A 34 12.90 4.93 -3.59
C ALA A 34 13.13 5.27 -2.10
N ASN A 35 12.09 5.66 -1.37
CA ASN A 35 12.15 6.10 0.02
C ASN A 35 11.65 5.05 1.04
N LEU A 36 11.41 3.80 0.61
CA LEU A 36 11.05 2.74 1.55
C LEU A 36 12.30 2.01 2.05
N SER A 37 12.34 1.73 3.36
CA SER A 37 13.38 0.95 4.06
C SER A 37 13.61 -0.43 3.43
N ALA A 38 12.66 -0.94 2.65
CA ALA A 38 12.78 -2.15 1.86
C ALA A 38 13.83 -2.07 0.72
N TYR A 39 14.54 -0.93 0.59
CA TYR A 39 15.69 -0.70 -0.29
C TYR A 39 16.98 -0.35 0.43
N ALA A 40 16.94 -0.16 1.76
CA ALA A 40 18.20 -0.05 2.49
C ALA A 40 18.96 -1.35 2.30
N GLU A 41 20.28 -1.25 2.14
CA GLU A 41 21.15 -2.42 2.19
C GLU A 41 20.76 -3.22 3.43
N ASP A 42 20.46 -4.51 3.28
CA ASP A 42 20.14 -5.32 4.44
C ASP A 42 21.41 -5.32 5.30
N PRO A 43 21.36 -4.79 6.54
CA PRO A 43 22.53 -4.83 7.41
C PRO A 43 22.96 -6.28 7.72
N ARG A 44 22.09 -7.25 7.43
CA ARG A 44 22.43 -8.68 7.44
C ARG A 44 23.24 -9.01 6.19
N GLY A 45 24.32 -9.75 6.38
CA GLY A 45 25.07 -10.34 5.26
C GLY A 45 24.22 -11.34 4.46
N PRO A 46 24.79 -11.91 3.38
CA PRO A 46 24.10 -12.89 2.55
C PRO A 46 23.48 -14.01 3.39
N CYS A 47 22.23 -14.34 3.11
CA CYS A 47 21.59 -15.51 3.72
C CYS A 47 22.42 -16.75 3.43
N ALA A 48 22.58 -17.61 4.44
CA ALA A 48 23.15 -18.94 4.23
C ALA A 48 22.28 -19.74 3.23
N ALA A 49 22.84 -20.81 2.68
CA ALA A 49 22.09 -21.73 1.84
C ALA A 49 20.79 -22.15 2.54
N MET A 50 19.68 -22.11 1.80
CA MET A 50 18.40 -22.59 2.34
C MET A 50 18.55 -24.03 2.81
N ARG A 51 18.03 -24.30 4.00
CA ARG A 51 18.02 -25.64 4.58
C ARG A 51 16.59 -26.03 4.87
N LEU A 52 16.25 -27.27 4.54
CA LEU A 52 14.99 -27.87 4.94
C LEU A 52 14.94 -27.96 6.48
N ILE A 53 13.96 -27.30 7.10
CA ILE A 53 13.77 -27.35 8.57
C ILE A 53 12.77 -28.44 8.95
N ASN A 54 11.72 -28.62 8.16
CA ASN A 54 10.67 -29.60 8.36
C ASN A 54 10.47 -30.43 7.08
N ASP A 55 10.02 -31.66 7.24
CA ASP A 55 9.50 -32.43 6.12
C ASP A 55 8.27 -31.70 5.51
N PRO A 56 8.23 -31.45 4.19
CA PRO A 56 7.17 -30.65 3.58
C PRO A 56 5.78 -31.20 3.84
N VAL A 57 5.60 -32.52 3.74
CA VAL A 57 4.28 -33.17 3.92
C VAL A 57 3.78 -32.93 5.34
N SER A 58 4.61 -33.20 6.35
CA SER A 58 4.24 -32.95 7.74
C SER A 58 3.99 -31.46 8.05
N ALA A 59 4.74 -30.55 7.42
CA ALA A 59 4.55 -29.11 7.60
C ALA A 59 3.22 -28.63 7.01
N PHE A 60 2.84 -29.14 5.84
CA PHE A 60 1.57 -28.85 5.16
C PHE A 60 0.37 -29.42 5.93
N GLU A 61 0.45 -30.65 6.40
CA GLU A 61 -0.55 -31.25 7.30
C GLU A 61 -0.76 -30.40 8.56
N ALA A 62 0.32 -29.95 9.20
CA ALA A 62 0.26 -29.15 10.43
C ALA A 62 -0.43 -27.80 10.25
N ILE A 63 -0.33 -27.18 9.07
CA ILE A 63 -1.01 -25.90 8.74
C ILE A 63 -2.36 -26.09 8.06
N GLY A 64 -2.86 -27.33 7.95
CA GLY A 64 -4.15 -27.64 7.35
C GLY A 64 -4.20 -27.42 5.83
N VAL A 65 -3.03 -27.32 5.19
CA VAL A 65 -2.91 -27.30 3.73
C VAL A 65 -2.68 -28.74 3.30
N LEU A 66 -3.75 -29.43 2.92
CA LEU A 66 -3.60 -30.72 2.25
C LEU A 66 -3.20 -30.39 0.82
N ASP A 67 -1.95 -30.68 0.46
CA ASP A 67 -1.46 -30.46 -0.89
C ASP A 67 -2.39 -31.18 -1.88
N GLN A 68 -2.99 -30.44 -2.81
CA GLN A 68 -4.00 -31.00 -3.68
C GLN A 68 -3.42 -31.66 -4.92
N HIS A 69 -2.17 -31.41 -5.35
CA HIS A 69 -1.53 -32.11 -6.46
C HIS A 69 -0.04 -31.80 -6.60
#